data_AF-A0A7J8S7I5-F1
#
_entry.id   AF-A0A7J8S7I5-F1
#
_cell.length_a   1.000
_cell.length_b   1.000
_cell.length_c   1.000
_cell.angle_alpha   90.00
_cell.angle_beta   90.00
_cell.angle_gamma   90.00
#
_symmetry.space_group_name_H-M   'P 1'
#
loop_
_entity.id
_entity.type
_entity.pdbx_description
1 polymer ?
#
loop_
_entity_poly.entity_id
_entity_poly.type
_entity_poly.pdbx_seq_one_letter_code
_entity_poly.pdbx_strand_id
1 'polypeptide(L)'
;MFIPAIKGQGTEEQHEKWLPMAYKMQIIGCYAQTELGHGSNVQGLETTATFDPQTDEFVIHSPTLTSSKWWPGGLGKVSTHAVVYARLITGAQDHGVHGFIVQLRSLDDHSPLPGITVGDIGMKFGSGAYNSMDNGLLRFDHVRIPRNQMLMRFVL
;
A
#
# COMPACT_ATOMS: atom_id res chain seq x y z
N MET A 1 5.13 5.52 -9.99
CA MET A 1 5.70 4.49 -9.09
C MET A 1 4.87 3.20 -9.04
N PHE A 2 3.53 3.28 -8.94
CA PHE A 2 2.65 2.10 -8.89
C PHE A 2 2.86 1.08 -10.03
N ILE A 3 2.73 1.52 -11.29
CA ILE A 3 2.90 0.65 -12.48
C ILE A 3 4.29 -0.02 -12.52
N PRO A 4 5.41 0.72 -12.39
CA PRO A 4 6.74 0.09 -12.34
C PRO A 4 6.92 -0.92 -11.20
N ALA A 5 6.34 -0.69 -10.02
CA ALA A 5 6.42 -1.63 -8.90
C ALA A 5 5.74 -2.96 -9.24
N ILE A 6 4.52 -2.90 -9.81
CA ILE A 6 3.80 -4.09 -10.28
C ILE A 6 4.61 -4.82 -11.35
N LYS A 7 5.11 -4.12 -12.39
CA LYS A 7 5.95 -4.73 -13.43
C LYS A 7 7.21 -5.41 -12.90
N GLY A 8 7.84 -4.79 -11.92
CA GLY A 8 9.13 -5.24 -11.39
C GLY A 8 8.99 -6.42 -10.44
N GLN A 9 7.87 -6.52 -9.71
CA GLN A 9 7.74 -7.42 -8.56
C GLN A 9 6.52 -8.35 -8.66
N GLY A 10 5.63 -8.15 -9.62
CA GLY A 10 4.47 -9.00 -9.86
C GLY A 10 4.76 -10.20 -10.76
N THR A 11 3.95 -11.25 -10.61
CA THR A 11 3.93 -12.39 -11.54
C THR A 11 3.23 -12.02 -12.85
N GLU A 12 3.31 -12.89 -13.87
CA GLU A 12 2.60 -12.68 -15.14
C GLU A 12 1.08 -12.59 -14.95
N GLU A 13 0.50 -13.46 -14.14
CA GLU A 13 -0.93 -13.43 -13.78
C GLU A 13 -1.33 -12.11 -13.10
N GLN A 14 -0.46 -11.57 -12.24
CA GLN A 14 -0.67 -10.26 -11.62
C GLN A 14 -0.54 -9.12 -12.62
N HIS A 15 0.35 -9.23 -13.60
CA HIS A 15 0.46 -8.26 -14.68
C HIS A 15 -0.83 -8.21 -15.50
N GLU A 16 -1.35 -9.37 -15.92
CA GLU A 16 -2.58 -9.50 -16.71
C GLU A 16 -3.79 -8.92 -15.99
N LYS A 17 -3.86 -9.08 -14.66
CA LYS A 17 -4.92 -8.47 -13.85
C LYS A 17 -4.75 -6.96 -13.70
N TRP A 18 -3.63 -6.51 -13.11
CA TRP A 18 -3.53 -5.17 -12.56
C TRP A 18 -3.08 -4.11 -13.56
N LEU A 19 -2.18 -4.45 -14.49
CA LEU A 19 -1.60 -3.47 -15.41
C LEU A 19 -2.64 -2.92 -16.40
N PRO A 20 -3.54 -3.72 -17.02
CA PRO A 20 -4.56 -3.17 -17.90
C PRO A 20 -5.47 -2.17 -17.20
N MET A 21 -5.89 -2.47 -15.96
CA MET A 21 -6.72 -1.54 -15.17
C MET A 21 -5.98 -0.23 -14.86
N ALA A 22 -4.71 -0.32 -14.48
CA ALA A 22 -3.89 0.86 -14.19
C ALA A 22 -3.62 1.71 -15.45
N TYR A 23 -3.31 1.11 -16.60
CA TYR A 23 -3.07 1.84 -17.84
C TYR A 23 -4.33 2.51 -18.40
N LYS A 24 -5.48 1.87 -18.23
CA LYS A 24 -6.78 2.43 -18.64
C LYS A 24 -7.35 3.40 -17.60
N MET A 25 -6.60 3.69 -16.52
CA MET A 25 -7.03 4.56 -15.42
C MET A 25 -8.34 4.10 -14.77
N GLN A 26 -8.65 2.80 -14.85
CA GLN A 26 -9.78 2.19 -14.13
C GLN A 26 -9.50 2.09 -12.62
N ILE A 27 -8.21 2.07 -12.26
CA ILE A 27 -7.73 2.25 -10.90
C ILE A 27 -6.63 3.31 -10.89
N ILE A 28 -6.52 4.05 -9.79
CA ILE A 28 -5.44 5.01 -9.56
C ILE A 28 -4.62 4.53 -8.38
N GLY A 29 -3.32 4.35 -8.59
CA GLY A 29 -2.44 3.72 -7.62
C GLY A 29 -1.28 4.60 -7.15
N CYS A 30 -0.98 4.55 -5.84
CA CYS A 30 0.21 5.15 -5.26
C CYS A 30 1.22 4.09 -4.74
N TYR A 31 2.41 4.56 -4.34
CA TYR A 31 3.48 3.73 -3.77
C TYR A 31 3.65 4.04 -2.28
N ALA A 32 3.12 3.18 -1.42
CA ALA A 32 3.03 3.39 0.02
C ALA A 32 4.11 2.60 0.77
N GLN A 33 5.33 3.14 0.80
CA GLN A 33 6.47 2.54 1.49
C GLN A 33 6.80 3.25 2.80
N THR A 34 7.19 4.53 2.72
CA THR A 34 7.62 5.34 3.85
C THR A 34 6.56 5.40 4.94
N GLU A 35 7.02 5.28 6.17
CA GLU A 35 6.24 5.43 7.40
C GLU A 35 6.69 6.67 8.18
N LEU A 36 5.88 7.08 9.14
CA LEU A 36 6.20 8.17 10.04
C LEU A 36 7.53 7.92 10.78
N GLY A 37 7.78 6.69 11.22
CA GLY A 37 9.02 6.29 11.90
C GLY A 37 10.19 5.95 10.97
N HIS A 38 9.92 5.60 9.70
CA HIS A 38 10.90 4.95 8.83
C HIS A 38 10.79 5.40 7.36
N GLY A 39 11.83 6.09 6.87
CA GLY A 39 11.98 6.45 5.45
C GLY A 39 13.21 5.81 4.82
N SER A 40 14.39 6.25 5.23
CA SER A 40 15.67 5.75 4.69
C SER A 40 15.92 4.29 5.07
N ASN A 41 15.61 3.90 6.31
CA ASN A 41 15.76 2.52 6.79
C ASN A 41 14.50 1.69 6.48
N VAL A 42 14.38 1.23 5.24
CA VAL A 42 13.22 0.41 4.79
C VAL A 42 13.13 -0.91 5.57
N GLN A 43 14.24 -1.50 6.00
CA GLN A 43 14.21 -2.73 6.79
C GLN A 43 13.56 -2.54 8.17
N GLY A 44 13.41 -1.30 8.62
CA GLY A 44 12.76 -0.92 9.87
C GLY A 44 11.25 -0.71 9.80
N LEU A 45 10.60 -0.85 8.63
CA LEU A 45 9.15 -0.66 8.52
C LEU A 45 8.38 -1.52 9.54
N GLU A 46 7.32 -0.96 10.11
CA GLU A 46 6.51 -1.52 11.18
C GLU A 46 5.15 -2.06 10.70
N THR A 47 4.62 -1.58 9.56
CA THR A 47 3.37 -2.13 8.99
C THR A 47 3.55 -3.63 8.77
N THR A 48 2.59 -4.44 9.21
CA THR A 48 2.64 -5.89 9.05
C THR A 48 1.65 -6.39 8.01
N ALA A 49 1.97 -7.51 7.39
CA ALA A 49 1.11 -8.29 6.51
C ALA A 49 1.18 -9.75 6.97
N THR A 50 0.22 -10.15 7.79
CA THR A 50 0.21 -11.49 8.42
C THR A 50 -0.68 -12.44 7.61
N PHE A 51 -0.12 -13.56 7.16
CA PHE A 51 -0.88 -14.56 6.41
C PHE A 51 -1.85 -15.34 7.31
N ASP A 52 -3.11 -15.41 6.89
CA ASP A 52 -4.17 -16.19 7.50
C ASP A 52 -4.51 -17.40 6.61
N PRO A 53 -4.06 -18.62 6.98
CA PRO A 53 -4.29 -19.80 6.16
C PRO A 53 -5.75 -20.28 6.17
N GLN A 54 -6.58 -19.81 7.11
CA GLN A 54 -8.00 -20.22 7.16
C GLN A 54 -8.83 -19.53 6.08
N THR A 55 -8.44 -18.32 5.68
CA THR A 55 -9.16 -17.52 4.68
C THR A 55 -8.39 -17.32 3.38
N ASP A 56 -7.14 -17.76 3.29
CA ASP A 56 -6.22 -17.51 2.16
C ASP A 56 -6.03 -15.99 1.90
N GLU A 57 -5.80 -15.25 2.98
CA GLU A 57 -5.68 -13.78 2.97
C GLU A 57 -4.44 -13.29 3.74
N PHE A 58 -4.03 -12.06 3.46
CA PHE A 58 -3.16 -11.29 4.34
C PHE A 58 -3.97 -10.29 5.16
N VAL A 59 -3.65 -10.18 6.44
CA VAL A 59 -4.13 -9.15 7.34
C VAL A 59 -3.08 -8.04 7.42
N ILE A 60 -3.39 -6.89 6.82
CA ILE A 60 -2.55 -5.68 6.83
C ILE A 60 -2.89 -4.84 8.05
N HIS A 61 -1.89 -4.51 8.87
CA HIS A 61 -2.11 -3.74 10.09
C HIS A 61 -1.00 -2.71 10.36
N SER A 62 -1.40 -1.57 10.90
CA SER A 62 -0.53 -0.51 11.41
C SER A 62 -0.49 -0.57 12.95
N PRO A 63 0.45 -1.33 13.55
CA PRO A 63 0.44 -1.66 15.00
C PRO A 63 0.62 -0.43 15.90
N THR A 64 1.31 0.60 15.41
CA THR A 64 1.66 1.80 16.16
C THR A 64 1.31 3.05 15.37
N LEU A 65 1.34 4.22 16.01
CA LEU A 65 1.23 5.48 15.26
C LEU A 65 2.41 5.67 14.30
N THR A 66 3.62 5.26 14.68
CA THR A 66 4.83 5.39 13.85
C THR A 66 4.82 4.50 12.62
N SER A 67 4.07 3.40 12.65
CA SER A 67 3.81 2.54 11.49
C SER A 67 2.88 3.15 10.42
N SER A 68 2.30 4.32 10.68
CA SER A 68 1.46 5.00 9.68
C SER A 68 2.28 5.29 8.44
N LYS A 69 1.80 4.88 7.27
CA LYS A 69 2.39 5.34 6.01
C LYS A 69 2.29 6.85 5.95
N TRP A 70 3.37 7.50 5.52
CA TRP A 70 3.51 8.95 5.56
C TRP A 70 4.41 9.42 4.42
N TRP A 71 3.95 10.43 3.66
CA TRP A 71 4.54 10.98 2.42
C TRP A 71 4.05 10.48 1.04
N PRO A 72 3.48 9.27 0.84
CA PRO A 72 3.14 8.81 -0.50
C PRO A 72 2.31 9.83 -1.31
N GLY A 73 2.83 10.27 -2.45
CA GLY A 73 2.11 11.18 -3.35
C GLY A 73 0.94 10.47 -4.02
N GLY A 74 -0.19 11.17 -4.20
CA GLY A 74 -1.42 10.58 -4.72
C GLY A 74 -2.26 9.84 -3.68
N LEU A 75 -1.77 9.65 -2.46
CA LEU A 75 -2.44 8.82 -1.44
C LEU A 75 -3.56 9.58 -0.73
N GLY A 76 -3.30 10.85 -0.41
CA GLY A 76 -4.11 11.58 0.56
C GLY A 76 -5.58 11.67 0.15
N LYS A 77 -5.85 11.81 -1.16
CA LYS A 77 -7.19 12.00 -1.70
C LYS A 77 -7.48 11.22 -2.98
N VAL A 78 -6.50 10.94 -3.84
CA VAL A 78 -6.79 10.50 -5.22
C VAL A 78 -6.76 8.98 -5.40
N SER A 79 -5.76 8.29 -4.85
CA SER A 79 -5.52 6.88 -5.18
C SER A 79 -6.61 5.97 -4.60
N THR A 80 -7.14 5.09 -5.45
CA THR A 80 -8.10 4.04 -5.07
C THR A 80 -7.39 2.78 -4.61
N HIS A 81 -6.14 2.58 -5.02
CA HIS A 81 -5.29 1.44 -4.67
C HIS A 81 -3.89 1.92 -4.28
N ALA A 82 -3.11 1.05 -3.63
CA ALA A 82 -1.69 1.27 -3.40
C ALA A 82 -0.90 -0.03 -3.49
N VAL A 83 0.37 0.06 -3.88
CA VAL A 83 1.35 -0.95 -3.48
C VAL A 83 1.87 -0.54 -2.11
N VAL A 84 1.52 -1.30 -1.09
CA VAL A 84 1.89 -1.11 0.32
C VAL A 84 3.08 -2.01 0.62
N TYR A 85 4.13 -1.46 1.21
CA TYR A 85 5.26 -2.25 1.70
C TYR A 85 5.11 -2.55 3.18
N ALA A 86 5.14 -3.82 3.55
CA ALA A 86 4.90 -4.28 4.91
C ALA A 86 5.78 -5.49 5.24
N ARG A 87 5.98 -5.78 6.53
CA ARG A 87 6.66 -6.97 7.01
C ARG A 87 5.79 -8.20 6.73
N LEU A 88 6.28 -9.11 5.91
CA LEU A 88 5.62 -10.37 5.61
C LEU A 88 5.76 -11.31 6.81
N ILE A 89 4.64 -11.70 7.41
CA ILE A 89 4.61 -12.63 8.53
C ILE A 89 3.85 -13.89 8.11
N THR A 90 4.49 -15.05 8.20
CA THR A 90 3.83 -16.35 7.99
C THR A 90 4.11 -17.27 9.18
N GLY A 91 3.05 -17.78 9.81
CA GLY A 91 3.17 -18.47 11.08
C GLY A 91 3.85 -17.60 12.14
N ALA A 92 4.99 -18.05 12.67
CA ALA A 92 5.79 -17.33 13.66
C ALA A 92 7.02 -16.62 13.08
N GLN A 93 7.16 -16.57 11.75
CA GLN A 93 8.36 -16.04 11.08
C GLN A 93 8.07 -14.71 10.38
N ASP A 94 9.04 -13.81 10.50
CA ASP A 94 9.10 -12.53 9.80
C ASP A 94 10.11 -12.63 8.65
N HIS A 95 9.62 -12.43 7.42
CA HIS A 95 10.42 -12.58 6.20
C HIS A 95 10.88 -11.22 5.64
N GLY A 96 10.77 -10.14 6.41
CA GLY A 96 11.13 -8.80 5.97
C GLY A 96 10.11 -8.18 5.02
N VAL A 97 10.54 -7.11 4.35
CA VAL A 97 9.63 -6.18 3.65
C VAL A 97 9.23 -6.69 2.27
N HIS A 98 7.93 -6.78 2.02
CA HIS A 98 7.33 -7.20 0.76
C HIS A 98 6.24 -6.22 0.30
N GLY A 99 5.93 -6.25 -1.00
CA GLY A 99 4.90 -5.39 -1.61
C GLY A 99 3.55 -6.09 -1.72
N PHE A 100 2.48 -5.37 -1.39
CA PHE A 100 1.10 -5.86 -1.40
C PHE A 100 0.20 -4.84 -2.10
N ILE A 101 -0.61 -5.27 -3.05
CA ILE A 101 -1.66 -4.42 -3.63
C ILE A 101 -2.82 -4.37 -2.63
N VAL A 102 -3.22 -3.16 -2.24
CA VAL A 102 -4.34 -2.95 -1.31
C VAL A 102 -5.31 -1.95 -1.94
N GLN A 103 -6.59 -2.27 -1.98
CA GLN A 103 -7.63 -1.31 -2.33
C GLN A 103 -7.89 -0.40 -1.12
N LEU A 104 -7.83 0.91 -1.35
CA LEU A 104 -7.96 1.93 -0.32
C LEU A 104 -9.35 2.55 -0.27
N ARG A 105 -9.98 2.68 -1.43
CA ARG A 105 -11.25 3.38 -1.61
C ARG A 105 -12.19 2.59 -2.50
N SER A 106 -13.49 2.74 -2.26
CA SER A 106 -14.53 2.25 -3.15
C SER A 106 -14.34 2.85 -4.56
N LEU A 107 -14.58 2.03 -5.59
CA LEU A 107 -14.57 2.52 -6.98
C LEU A 107 -15.88 3.20 -7.38
N ASP A 108 -16.92 3.10 -6.55
CA ASP A 108 -18.24 3.66 -6.84
C ASP A 108 -18.39 5.09 -6.29
N ASP A 109 -18.04 5.29 -5.01
CA ASP A 109 -18.26 6.57 -4.29
C ASP A 109 -16.97 7.17 -3.70
N HIS A 110 -15.82 6.52 -3.91
CA HIS A 110 -14.51 6.95 -3.43
C HIS A 110 -14.34 7.03 -1.91
N SER A 111 -15.31 6.51 -1.15
CA SER A 111 -15.22 6.40 0.30
C SER A 111 -14.06 5.48 0.71
N PRO A 112 -13.32 5.76 1.80
CA PRO A 112 -12.34 4.83 2.34
C PRO A 112 -13.00 3.49 2.70
N LEU A 113 -12.35 2.38 2.35
CA LEU A 113 -12.86 1.05 2.71
C LEU A 113 -12.78 0.79 4.23
N PRO A 114 -13.56 -0.16 4.77
CA PRO A 114 -13.50 -0.50 6.20
C PRO A 114 -12.07 -0.80 6.69
N GLY A 115 -11.74 -0.32 7.88
CA GLY A 115 -10.40 -0.45 8.48
C GLY A 115 -9.33 0.48 7.89
N ILE A 116 -9.68 1.36 6.94
CA ILE A 116 -8.73 2.29 6.31
C ILE A 116 -8.91 3.71 6.86
N THR A 117 -7.83 4.26 7.42
CA THR A 117 -7.72 5.68 7.73
C THR A 117 -6.75 6.32 6.74
N VAL A 118 -7.21 7.31 5.97
CA VAL A 118 -6.42 7.97 4.92
C VAL A 118 -6.69 9.47 4.86
N GLY A 119 -5.66 10.28 4.63
CA GLY A 119 -5.77 11.74 4.57
C GLY A 119 -4.53 12.41 4.01
N ASP A 120 -4.59 13.73 3.78
CA ASP A 120 -3.45 14.55 3.38
C ASP A 120 -2.60 14.92 4.61
N ILE A 121 -1.27 14.99 4.46
CA ILE A 121 -0.34 15.30 5.57
C ILE A 121 -0.17 16.80 5.82
N GLY A 122 -0.79 17.65 5.00
CA GLY A 122 -0.83 19.09 5.17
C GLY A 122 0.08 19.87 4.23
N MET A 123 0.18 21.16 4.55
CA MET A 123 0.93 22.15 3.79
C MET A 123 2.43 21.84 3.83
N LYS A 124 3.06 21.96 2.66
CA LYS A 124 4.48 21.73 2.40
C LYS A 124 5.16 23.04 2.04
N PHE A 125 6.48 23.04 2.08
CA PHE A 125 7.29 24.22 1.82
C PHE A 125 7.12 24.75 0.38
N GLY A 126 7.09 26.08 0.24
CA GLY A 126 7.05 26.80 -1.04
C GLY A 126 5.63 27.12 -1.54
N SER A 127 5.46 28.30 -2.13
CA SER A 127 4.18 28.69 -2.75
C SER A 127 3.92 27.90 -4.02
N GLY A 128 2.75 27.25 -4.12
CA GLY A 128 2.41 26.35 -5.23
C GLY A 128 3.13 25.00 -5.14
N ALA A 129 4.45 24.99 -5.37
CA ALA A 129 5.39 23.84 -5.27
C ALA A 129 4.75 22.44 -5.22
N TYR A 130 5.02 21.66 -4.16
CA TYR A 130 4.39 20.34 -3.95
C TYR A 130 3.01 20.43 -3.28
N ASN A 131 2.51 21.63 -3.00
CA ASN A 131 1.19 21.79 -2.37
C ASN A 131 0.03 21.37 -3.27
N SER A 132 0.26 21.23 -4.59
CA SER A 132 -0.68 20.61 -5.52
C SER A 132 -0.73 19.08 -5.42
N MET A 133 0.23 18.45 -4.74
CA MET A 133 0.29 17.01 -4.53
C MET A 133 -0.33 16.63 -3.18
N ASP A 134 -1.23 15.66 -3.21
CA ASP A 134 -1.90 15.08 -2.04
C ASP A 134 -1.03 14.01 -1.36
N ASN A 135 0.15 14.43 -0.87
CA ASN A 135 0.99 13.56 -0.05
C ASN A 135 0.20 13.07 1.17
N GLY A 136 0.10 11.75 1.32
CA GLY A 136 -0.87 11.17 2.24
C GLY A 136 -0.30 10.52 3.48
N LEU A 137 -1.18 10.35 4.46
CA LEU A 137 -1.07 9.37 5.53
C LEU A 137 -2.00 8.19 5.25
N LEU A 138 -1.62 6.99 5.70
CA LEU A 138 -2.46 5.80 5.64
C LEU A 138 -2.20 4.88 6.83
N ARG A 139 -3.28 4.41 7.47
CA ARG A 139 -3.26 3.40 8.53
C ARG A 139 -4.27 2.30 8.25
N PHE A 140 -3.91 1.09 8.66
CA PHE A 140 -4.74 -0.10 8.52
C PHE A 140 -5.13 -0.66 9.88
N ASP A 141 -6.42 -0.88 10.08
CA ASP A 141 -6.95 -1.68 11.18
C ASP A 141 -7.38 -3.04 10.64
N HIS A 142 -6.46 -4.02 10.73
CA HIS A 142 -6.66 -5.41 10.34
C HIS A 142 -7.36 -5.62 8.98
N VAL A 143 -6.92 -4.87 7.97
CA VAL A 143 -7.50 -4.89 6.61
C VAL A 143 -7.11 -6.19 5.91
N ARG A 144 -8.10 -6.93 5.41
CA ARG A 144 -7.89 -8.22 4.74
C ARG A 144 -7.77 -8.05 3.23
N ILE A 145 -6.78 -8.73 2.64
CA ILE A 145 -6.61 -8.82 1.18
C ILE A 145 -6.39 -10.29 0.77
N PRO A 146 -6.87 -10.72 -0.41
CA PRO A 146 -6.56 -12.06 -0.92
C PRO A 146 -5.06 -12.32 -1.02
N ARG A 147 -4.62 -13.56 -0.76
CA ARG A 147 -3.19 -13.94 -0.83
C ARG A 147 -2.54 -13.51 -2.13
N ASN A 148 -3.23 -13.66 -3.26
CA ASN A 148 -2.73 -13.30 -4.61
C ASN A 148 -2.54 -11.78 -4.84
N GLN A 149 -2.79 -10.93 -3.84
CA GLN A 149 -2.48 -9.50 -3.89
C GLN A 149 -1.08 -9.15 -3.36
N MET A 150 -0.35 -10.08 -2.74
CA MET A 150 1.10 -9.94 -2.51
C MET A 150 1.85 -10.05 -3.83
N LEU A 151 2.80 -9.16 -4.14
CA LEU A 151 3.60 -9.21 -5.36
C LEU A 151 4.63 -10.35 -5.29
N MET A 152 4.46 -11.39 -6.12
CA MET A 152 5.13 -12.69 -5.92
C MET A 152 6.20 -13.07 -6.93
N ARG A 153 6.78 -12.13 -7.69
CA ARG A 153 7.78 -12.49 -8.73
C ARG A 153 9.02 -13.21 -8.18
N PHE A 154 9.42 -12.91 -6.94
CA PHE A 154 10.67 -13.38 -6.35
C PHE A 154 10.49 -14.24 -5.11
N VAL A 155 9.24 -14.53 -4.72
CA VAL A 155 8.95 -15.44 -3.61
C VAL A 155 8.51 -16.79 -4.19
N LEU A 156 9.19 -17.85 -3.74
CA LEU A 156 8.94 -19.24 -4.13
C LEU A 156 7.80 -19.83 -3.32
#